data_AF-A0A1V6UVL1-F1
#
_entry.id   AF-A0A1V6UVL1-F1
#
_cell.length_a   1.000
_cell.length_b   1.000
_cell.length_c   1.000
_cell.angle_alpha   90.00
_cell.angle_beta   90.00
_cell.angle_gamma   90.00
#
_symmetry.space_group_name_H-M   'P 1'
#
loop_
_entity.id
_entity.type
_entity.pdbx_description
1 polymer ?
#
loop_
_entity_poly.entity_id
_entity_poly.type
_entity_poly.pdbx_seq_one_letter_code
_entity_poly.pdbx_strand_id
1 'polypeptide(L)'
;MPTQIHDYHVLCETLDFLCIDVLSGRDIRSIMGDLRSGKHYWNEQIFKTWARDSAFRLLYLFLIGDFESDVRDSNRAYNAALFVVSHCGIFEHRTRKMVREAYEERFDVSAKQLRELDKWAFHPPVSNYSEDDGTTESEDLSFDFDYDYYSDRS
;
A
#
# COMPACT_ATOMS: atom_id res chain seq x y z
N MET A 1 10.41 -9.37 -4.85
CA MET A 1 10.21 -8.76 -3.52
C MET A 1 10.65 -9.77 -2.45
N PRO A 2 11.03 -9.35 -1.24
CA PRO A 2 11.22 -10.21 -0.05
C PRO A 2 9.91 -10.53 0.69
N THR A 3 9.79 -11.67 1.39
CA THR A 3 8.51 -12.16 1.97
C THR A 3 8.35 -11.81 3.45
N GLN A 4 9.41 -11.34 4.09
CA GLN A 4 9.47 -11.07 5.51
C GLN A 4 9.78 -9.60 5.73
N ILE A 5 9.19 -9.01 6.76
CA ILE A 5 9.41 -7.61 7.13
C ILE A 5 10.90 -7.33 7.44
N HIS A 6 11.60 -8.29 8.03
CA HIS A 6 13.04 -8.19 8.33
C HIS A 6 13.90 -7.95 7.08
N ASP A 7 13.59 -8.61 5.97
CA ASP A 7 14.32 -8.40 4.72
C ASP A 7 14.13 -6.95 4.20
N TYR A 8 12.97 -6.35 4.48
CA TYR A 8 12.70 -4.96 4.13
C TYR A 8 13.41 -3.98 5.05
N HIS A 9 13.58 -4.30 6.33
CA HIS A 9 14.45 -3.52 7.23
C HIS A 9 15.86 -3.46 6.67
N VAL A 10 16.47 -4.62 6.38
CA VAL A 10 17.82 -4.69 5.80
C VAL A 10 17.91 -3.91 4.49
N LEU A 11 16.91 -4.03 3.61
CA LEU A 11 16.87 -3.28 2.36
C LEU A 11 16.79 -1.77 2.62
N CYS A 12 15.87 -1.31 3.46
CA CYS A 12 15.67 0.12 3.72
C CYS A 12 16.89 0.73 4.42
N GLU A 13 17.47 0.05 5.41
CA GLU A 13 18.73 0.44 6.06
C GLU A 13 19.89 0.52 5.06
N THR A 14 19.97 -0.42 4.11
CA THR A 14 21.00 -0.39 3.06
C THR A 14 20.81 0.79 2.12
N LEU A 15 19.57 1.10 1.73
CA LEU A 15 19.25 2.24 0.88
C LEU A 15 19.58 3.57 1.58
N ASP A 16 19.25 3.67 2.87
CA ASP A 16 19.58 4.82 3.71
C ASP A 16 21.09 4.98 3.88
N PHE A 17 21.81 3.89 4.16
CA PHE A 17 23.28 3.88 4.25
C PHE A 17 23.94 4.33 2.93
N LEU A 18 23.36 3.99 1.79
CA LEU A 18 23.82 4.42 0.46
C LEU A 18 23.39 5.86 0.11
N CYS A 19 22.72 6.56 1.03
CA CYS A 19 22.18 7.91 0.85
C CYS A 19 21.24 8.02 -0.37
N ILE A 20 20.46 6.96 -0.65
CA ILE A 20 19.48 6.96 -1.73
C ILE A 20 18.21 7.65 -1.22
N ASP A 21 17.82 8.76 -1.86
CA ASP A 21 16.57 9.44 -1.54
C ASP A 21 15.35 8.70 -2.12
N VAL A 22 14.93 7.65 -1.39
CA VAL A 22 13.76 6.83 -1.75
C VAL A 22 12.47 7.65 -1.73
N LEU A 23 12.35 8.61 -0.80
CA LEU A 23 11.15 9.43 -0.66
C LEU A 23 11.08 10.52 -1.73
N SER A 24 12.21 10.88 -2.35
CA SER A 24 12.30 12.00 -3.31
C SER A 24 11.70 13.29 -2.75
N GLY A 25 11.97 13.55 -1.46
CA GLY A 25 11.40 14.68 -0.71
C GLY A 25 9.89 14.62 -0.44
N ARG A 26 9.21 13.48 -0.66
CA ARG A 26 7.77 13.34 -0.44
C ARG A 26 7.46 12.95 1.00
N ASP A 27 6.52 13.68 1.59
CA ASP A 27 5.91 13.34 2.87
C ASP A 27 4.75 12.35 2.71
N ILE A 28 4.22 11.86 3.84
CA ILE A 28 3.09 10.93 3.84
C ILE A 28 1.85 11.48 3.12
N ARG A 29 1.64 12.80 3.16
CA ARG A 29 0.51 13.45 2.48
C ARG A 29 0.68 13.38 0.96
N SER A 30 1.88 13.64 0.47
CA SER A 30 2.22 13.57 -0.95
C SER A 30 2.13 12.14 -1.46
N ILE A 31 2.67 11.18 -0.70
CA ILE A 31 2.56 9.74 -1.02
C ILE A 31 1.09 9.31 -1.09
N MET A 32 0.25 9.75 -0.13
CA MET A 32 -1.19 9.48 -0.16
C MET A 32 -1.88 10.09 -1.37
N GLY A 33 -1.43 11.27 -1.80
CA GLY A 33 -1.85 11.88 -3.06
C GLY A 33 -1.55 10.98 -4.26
N ASP A 34 -0.32 10.46 -4.34
CA ASP A 34 0.11 9.59 -5.44
C ASP A 34 -0.68 8.28 -5.47
N LEU A 35 -0.89 7.64 -4.32
CA LEU A 35 -1.70 6.42 -4.18
C LEU A 35 -3.12 6.60 -4.72
N ARG A 36 -3.71 7.80 -4.55
CA ARG A 36 -5.07 8.14 -4.99
C ARG A 36 -5.15 8.68 -6.42
N SER A 37 -4.04 9.10 -7.01
CA SER A 37 -4.00 9.78 -8.32
C SER A 37 -4.27 8.87 -9.51
N GLY A 38 -4.57 7.60 -9.28
CA GLY A 38 -4.81 6.58 -10.31
C GLY A 38 -5.86 6.91 -11.35
N LYS A 39 -6.85 7.73 -10.98
CA LYS A 39 -7.95 8.11 -11.88
C LYS A 39 -7.53 8.93 -13.10
N HIS A 40 -6.32 9.49 -13.12
CA HIS A 40 -5.87 10.37 -14.22
C HIS A 40 -5.07 9.66 -15.32
N TYR A 41 -4.77 8.37 -15.17
CA TYR A 41 -3.99 7.63 -16.15
C TYR A 41 -4.88 6.84 -17.10
N TRP A 42 -4.77 7.13 -18.39
CA TRP A 42 -5.43 6.38 -19.47
C TRP A 42 -4.86 4.96 -19.65
N ASN A 43 -3.74 4.64 -18.97
CA ASN A 43 -3.05 3.36 -19.06
C ASN A 43 -2.91 2.72 -17.67
N GLU A 44 -3.60 1.59 -17.49
CA GLU A 44 -3.65 0.83 -16.24
C GLU A 44 -2.26 0.35 -15.77
N GLN A 45 -1.37 -0.02 -16.70
CA GLN A 45 -0.04 -0.51 -16.38
C GLN A 45 0.85 0.59 -15.77
N ILE A 46 0.74 1.81 -16.29
CA ILE A 46 1.46 2.97 -15.77
C ILE A 46 0.95 3.29 -14.36
N PHE A 47 -0.38 3.28 -14.17
CA PHE A 47 -0.99 3.46 -12.87
C PHE A 47 -0.49 2.44 -11.83
N LYS A 48 -0.53 1.13 -12.16
CA LYS A 48 -0.04 0.07 -11.27
C LYS A 48 1.42 0.25 -10.90
N THR A 49 2.26 0.70 -11.83
CA THR A 49 3.68 0.97 -11.57
C THR A 49 3.84 2.12 -10.56
N TRP A 50 3.12 3.22 -10.75
CA TRP A 50 3.16 4.38 -9.85
C TRP A 50 2.60 4.07 -8.47
N ALA A 51 1.49 3.33 -8.41
CA ALA A 51 0.90 2.89 -7.15
C ALA A 51 1.87 2.00 -6.37
N ARG A 52 2.53 1.05 -7.06
CA ARG A 52 3.56 0.18 -6.46
C ARG A 52 4.75 0.96 -5.92
N ASP A 53 5.25 1.92 -6.68
CA ASP A 53 6.34 2.79 -6.23
C ASP A 53 5.93 3.60 -4.99
N SER A 54 4.72 4.17 -5.00
CA SER A 54 4.16 4.92 -3.87
C SER A 54 3.96 4.03 -2.63
N ALA A 55 3.53 2.78 -2.82
CA ALA A 55 3.40 1.82 -1.73
C ALA A 55 4.77 1.42 -1.16
N PHE A 56 5.81 1.32 -1.99
CA PHE A 56 7.17 1.09 -1.51
C PHE A 56 7.72 2.29 -0.73
N ARG A 57 7.47 3.52 -1.19
CA ARG A 57 7.82 4.73 -0.43
C ARG A 57 7.11 4.80 0.90
N LEU A 58 5.83 4.41 0.95
CA LEU A 58 5.08 4.32 2.20
C LEU A 58 5.70 3.29 3.15
N LEU A 59 6.07 2.11 2.63
CA LEU A 59 6.76 1.07 3.40
C LEU A 59 8.08 1.58 3.98
N TYR A 60 8.92 2.21 3.14
CA TYR A 60 10.17 2.82 3.56
C TYR A 60 9.96 3.84 4.68
N LEU A 61 8.95 4.72 4.52
CA LEU A 61 8.59 5.73 5.50
C LEU A 61 8.17 5.10 6.84
N PHE A 62 7.43 3.99 6.84
CA PHE A 62 7.05 3.31 8.09
C PHE A 62 8.24 2.66 8.80
N LEU A 63 9.17 2.05 8.06
CA LEU A 63 10.30 1.34 8.66
C LEU A 63 11.35 2.30 9.22
N ILE A 64 11.78 3.27 8.43
CA ILE A 64 12.93 4.12 8.75
C ILE A 64 12.68 5.62 8.61
N GLY A 65 11.46 6.02 8.23
CA GLY A 65 11.11 7.43 8.08
C GLY A 65 10.97 8.16 9.42
N ASP A 66 11.23 9.47 9.36
CA ASP A 66 10.97 10.39 10.46
C ASP A 66 9.51 10.89 10.42
N PHE A 67 8.88 10.95 11.59
CA PHE A 67 7.55 11.52 11.78
C PHE A 67 7.64 12.67 12.77
N GLU A 68 7.13 13.84 12.38
CA GLU A 68 7.24 15.07 13.17
C GLU A 68 6.31 15.06 14.40
N SER A 69 5.16 14.38 14.29
CA SER A 69 4.12 14.37 15.31
C SER A 69 3.46 12.99 15.38
N ASP A 70 3.79 12.23 16.42
CA ASP A 70 3.36 10.85 16.64
C ASP A 70 1.83 10.62 16.43
N VAL A 71 0.96 11.43 17.06
CA VAL A 71 -0.51 11.23 16.98
C VAL A 71 -1.11 11.60 15.61
N ARG A 72 -0.74 12.76 15.06
CA ARG A 72 -1.27 13.23 13.77
C ARG A 72 -0.77 12.37 12.63
N ASP A 73 0.49 11.96 12.71
CA ASP A 73 1.12 11.16 11.68
C ASP A 73 0.69 9.69 11.77
N SER A 74 0.44 9.16 12.98
CA SER A 74 -0.20 7.85 13.16
C SER A 74 -1.56 7.74 12.47
N ASN A 75 -2.44 8.76 12.58
CA ASN A 75 -3.73 8.74 11.87
C ASN A 75 -3.57 8.79 10.34
N ARG A 76 -2.57 9.51 9.83
CA ARG A 76 -2.28 9.54 8.39
C ARG A 76 -1.68 8.22 7.92
N ALA A 77 -0.77 7.64 8.69
CA ALA A 77 -0.18 6.33 8.50
C ALA A 77 -1.25 5.25 8.44
N TYR A 78 -2.18 5.26 9.39
CA TYR A 78 -3.32 4.36 9.38
C TYR A 78 -4.13 4.45 8.10
N ASN A 79 -4.52 5.67 7.68
CA ASN A 79 -5.33 5.86 6.48
C ASN A 79 -4.58 5.40 5.21
N ALA A 80 -3.27 5.65 5.14
CA ALA A 80 -2.43 5.21 4.03
C ALA A 80 -2.28 3.68 3.99
N ALA A 81 -2.02 3.05 5.14
CA ALA A 81 -1.96 1.60 5.26
C ALA A 81 -3.29 0.94 4.89
N LEU A 82 -4.41 1.47 5.41
CA LEU A 82 -5.75 0.98 5.11
C LEU A 82 -6.04 1.08 3.61
N PHE A 83 -5.66 2.17 2.94
CA PHE A 83 -5.82 2.31 1.50
C PHE A 83 -5.09 1.21 0.75
N VAL A 84 -3.80 0.98 1.03
CA VAL A 84 -3.05 -0.09 0.35
C VAL A 84 -3.70 -1.47 0.59
N VAL A 85 -4.06 -1.75 1.84
CA VAL A 85 -4.59 -3.05 2.28
C VAL A 85 -5.97 -3.35 1.68
N SER A 86 -6.83 -2.33 1.50
CA SER A 86 -8.18 -2.52 0.96
C SER A 86 -8.26 -2.62 -0.58
N HIS A 87 -7.22 -2.23 -1.31
CA HIS A 87 -7.26 -2.18 -2.79
C HIS A 87 -6.55 -3.38 -3.45
N CYS A 88 -7.17 -4.57 -3.36
CA CYS A 88 -6.60 -5.82 -3.90
C CYS A 88 -6.41 -5.85 -5.43
N GLY A 89 -7.18 -5.07 -6.19
CA GLY A 89 -7.02 -4.94 -7.66
C GLY A 89 -5.80 -4.10 -8.07
N ILE A 90 -5.27 -3.29 -7.14
CA ILE A 90 -4.10 -2.43 -7.38
C ILE A 90 -2.85 -3.06 -6.75
N PHE A 91 -2.98 -3.55 -5.53
CA PHE A 91 -1.87 -4.05 -4.73
C PHE A 91 -1.96 -5.57 -4.54
N GLU A 92 -0.92 -6.26 -5.00
CA GLU A 92 -0.75 -7.68 -4.75
C GLU A 92 -0.73 -7.98 -3.24
N HIS A 93 -1.20 -9.17 -2.88
CA HIS A 93 -1.27 -9.64 -1.48
C HIS A 93 0.02 -9.37 -0.70
N ARG A 94 1.17 -9.57 -1.33
CA ARG A 94 2.48 -9.34 -0.71
C ARG A 94 2.70 -7.88 -0.31
N THR A 95 2.46 -6.94 -1.21
CA THR A 95 2.60 -5.50 -0.92
C THR A 95 1.66 -5.09 0.21
N ARG A 96 0.40 -5.56 0.16
CA ARG A 96 -0.59 -5.32 1.21
C ARG A 96 -0.14 -5.82 2.57
N LYS A 97 0.37 -7.06 2.62
CA LYS A 97 0.91 -7.68 3.84
C LYS A 97 2.09 -6.87 4.41
N MET A 98 3.07 -6.51 3.59
CA MET A 98 4.27 -5.81 4.07
C MET A 98 3.97 -4.39 4.56
N VAL A 99 3.12 -3.64 3.86
CA VAL A 99 2.70 -2.30 4.31
C VAL A 99 1.93 -2.38 5.63
N ARG A 100 1.09 -3.40 5.79
CA ARG A 100 0.37 -3.65 7.04
C ARG A 100 1.32 -3.96 8.19
N GLU A 101 2.21 -4.94 8.02
CA GLU A 101 3.18 -5.33 9.06
C GLU A 101 4.07 -4.15 9.46
N ALA A 102 4.56 -3.35 8.50
CA ALA A 102 5.35 -2.17 8.81
C ALA A 102 4.58 -1.11 9.61
N TYR A 103 3.30 -0.90 9.29
CA TYR A 103 2.45 0.02 10.06
C TYR A 103 2.23 -0.50 11.50
N GLU A 104 1.95 -1.78 11.66
CA GLU A 104 1.74 -2.41 12.97
C GLU A 104 3.01 -2.45 13.82
N GLU A 105 4.19 -2.59 13.21
CA GLU A 105 5.47 -2.52 13.90
C GLU A 105 5.81 -1.10 14.34
N ARG A 106 5.48 -0.09 13.52
CA ARG A 106 5.87 1.30 13.77
C ARG A 106 4.96 2.04 14.76
N PHE A 107 3.67 1.72 14.81
CA PHE A 107 2.69 2.50 15.55
C PHE A 107 1.89 1.64 16.54
N ASP A 108 1.49 2.25 17.66
CA ASP A 108 0.54 1.63 18.60
C ASP A 108 -0.86 1.53 17.97
N VAL A 109 -1.18 0.37 17.41
CA VAL A 109 -2.44 0.15 16.71
C VAL A 109 -3.58 -0.10 17.69
N SER A 110 -4.62 0.73 17.63
CA SER A 110 -5.83 0.51 18.43
C SER A 110 -6.58 -0.75 17.95
N ALA A 111 -7.30 -1.41 18.87
CA ALA A 111 -8.13 -2.57 18.54
C ALA A 111 -9.16 -2.29 17.43
N LYS A 112 -9.63 -1.04 17.30
CA LYS A 112 -10.52 -0.62 16.22
C LYS A 112 -9.80 -0.64 14.87
N GLN A 113 -8.61 -0.05 14.79
CA GLN A 113 -7.81 -0.01 13.57
C GLN A 113 -7.39 -1.41 13.14
N LEU A 114 -6.95 -2.24 14.09
CA LEU A 114 -6.55 -3.63 13.82
C LEU A 114 -7.70 -4.43 13.21
N ARG A 115 -8.90 -4.34 13.80
CA ARG A 115 -10.10 -5.02 13.28
C ARG A 115 -10.47 -4.57 11.87
N GLU A 116 -10.30 -3.30 11.54
CA GLU A 116 -10.54 -2.80 10.18
C GLU A 116 -9.51 -3.33 9.18
N LEU A 117 -8.24 -3.40 9.57
CA LEU A 117 -7.18 -3.99 8.74
C LEU A 117 -7.38 -5.49 8.54
N ASP A 118 -7.85 -6.21 9.56
CA ASP A 118 -8.13 -7.65 9.51
C ASP A 118 -9.21 -8.04 8.49
N LYS A 119 -10.17 -7.17 8.20
CA LYS A 119 -11.22 -7.44 7.19
C LYS A 119 -10.62 -7.82 5.83
N TRP A 120 -9.44 -7.31 5.53
CA TRP A 120 -8.80 -7.44 4.22
C TRP A 120 -7.75 -8.57 4.16
N ALA A 121 -7.45 -9.22 5.29
CA ALA A 121 -6.49 -10.31 5.38
C ALA A 121 -6.96 -11.62 4.70
N PHE A 122 -8.26 -11.72 4.37
CA PHE A 122 -8.92 -12.99 4.03
C PHE A 122 -9.27 -13.18 2.56
N HIS A 123 -8.77 -12.34 1.67
CA HIS A 123 -8.96 -12.54 0.22
C HIS A 123 -7.63 -12.93 -0.41
N PRO A 124 -7.30 -14.23 -0.48
CA PRO A 124 -6.39 -14.67 -1.53
C PRO A 124 -7.01 -14.26 -2.87
N PRO A 125 -6.24 -13.73 -3.82
CA PRO A 125 -6.71 -13.75 -5.20
C PRO A 125 -7.06 -15.20 -5.51
N VAL A 126 -8.20 -15.45 -6.14
CA VAL A 126 -8.45 -16.75 -6.76
C VAL A 126 -7.33 -16.92 -7.78
N SER A 127 -6.27 -17.62 -7.36
CA SER A 127 -5.16 -17.95 -8.20
C SER A 127 -5.67 -19.00 -9.17
N ASN A 128 -5.89 -18.62 -10.42
CA ASN A 128 -5.83 -19.57 -11.52
C ASN A 128 -4.38 -20.10 -11.57
N TYR A 129 -4.08 -21.07 -10.72
CA TYR A 129 -3.03 -22.04 -11.01
C TYR A 129 -3.65 -23.05 -11.98
N SER A 130 -3.63 -22.73 -13.26
CA SER A 130 -3.50 -23.75 -14.29
C SER A 130 -2.13 -23.54 -14.93
N GLU A 131 -1.18 -24.39 -14.56
CA GLU A 131 -0.15 -24.80 -15.50
C GLU A 131 -0.86 -25.44 -16.69
N ASP A 132 -1.27 -24.65 -17.68
CA ASP A 132 -1.43 -25.17 -19.04
C ASP A 132 -1.45 -24.03 -20.07
N ASP A 133 -0.90 -24.38 -21.22
CA ASP A 133 -0.76 -23.68 -22.48
C ASP A 133 -2.10 -23.17 -23.07
N GLY A 134 -2.06 -22.10 -23.86
CA GLY A 134 -3.14 -21.76 -24.81
C GLY A 134 -4.06 -20.57 -24.48
N THR A 135 -3.79 -19.43 -25.13
CA THR A 135 -4.71 -18.43 -25.73
C THR A 135 -6.18 -18.25 -25.25
N THR A 136 -6.53 -16.98 -24.94
CA THR A 136 -7.88 -16.31 -24.97
C THR A 136 -8.84 -16.76 -23.82
N GLU A 137 -9.61 -15.94 -23.10
CA GLU A 137 -10.27 -14.63 -23.29
C GLU A 137 -10.27 -13.83 -21.96
N SER A 138 -10.29 -12.51 -22.06
CA SER A 138 -10.33 -11.59 -20.91
C SER A 138 -11.73 -11.52 -20.30
N GLU A 139 -11.90 -12.03 -19.09
CA GLU A 139 -13.11 -11.79 -18.30
C GLU A 139 -12.90 -10.58 -17.37
N ASP A 140 -13.58 -9.50 -17.76
CA ASP A 140 -13.70 -8.22 -17.07
C ASP A 140 -14.49 -8.38 -15.76
N LEU A 141 -13.79 -8.36 -14.62
CA LEU A 141 -14.43 -8.28 -13.31
C LEU A 141 -14.30 -6.85 -12.78
N SER A 142 -15.07 -5.94 -13.39
CA SER A 142 -15.36 -4.62 -12.83
C SER A 142 -16.23 -4.76 -11.58
N PHE A 143 -15.59 -4.86 -10.41
CA PHE A 143 -16.28 -4.68 -9.14
C PHE A 143 -16.37 -3.18 -8.85
N ASP A 144 -17.46 -2.56 -9.27
CA ASP A 144 -17.81 -1.17 -8.95
C ASP A 144 -17.82 -0.99 -7.43
N PHE A 145 -16.91 -0.17 -6.91
CA PHE A 145 -16.90 0.23 -5.50
C PHE A 145 -17.29 1.70 -5.39
N ASP A 146 -18.43 1.94 -4.74
CA ASP A 146 -19.02 3.26 -4.50
C ASP A 146 -18.12 4.08 -3.54
N TYR A 147 -17.67 5.24 -4.02
CA TYR A 147 -16.73 6.14 -3.35
C TYR A 147 -17.43 7.28 -2.59
N ASP A 148 -18.59 7.06 -1.97
CA ASP A 148 -19.41 8.19 -1.48
C ASP A 148 -19.35 8.47 0.03
N TYR A 149 -18.43 7.86 0.79
CA TYR A 149 -18.45 8.02 2.26
C TYR A 149 -17.64 9.18 2.87
N TYR A 150 -16.94 10.01 2.07
CA TYR A 150 -16.08 11.08 2.64
C TYR A 150 -16.30 12.50 2.08
N SER A 151 -17.35 12.76 1.30
CA SER A 151 -17.55 14.10 0.71
C SER A 151 -18.39 15.08 1.54
N ASP A 152 -18.99 14.69 2.67
CA ASP A 152 -19.78 15.63 3.49
C ASP A 152 -19.19 15.87 4.88
N ARG A 153 -18.21 16.77 4.93
CA ARG A 153 -18.00 17.65 6.10
C ARG A 153 -17.14 18.86 5.70
N SER A 154 -17.78 19.83 5.07
CA SER A 154 -17.40 21.25 5.13
C SER A 154 -18.64 22.07 5.43
#